data_AF-A0A662JJW3-F1
#
_entry.id   AF-A0A662JJW3-F1
#
_cell.length_a   1.000
_cell.length_b   1.000
_cell.length_c   1.000
_cell.angle_alpha   90.00
_cell.angle_beta   90.00
_cell.angle_gamma   90.00
#
_symmetry.space_group_name_H-M   'P 1'
#
loop_
_entity.id
_entity.type
_entity.pdbx_description
1 polymer ?
#
loop_
_entity_poly.entity_id
_entity_poly.type
_entity_poly.pdbx_seq_one_letter_code
_entity_poly.pdbx_strand_id
1 'polypeptide(L)'
;MNSETTVIYRYVGGKKVKDKAAKELLEEVWRRFNGLPFTERWLVDKYPLSELRKLVKLLVDARALYCYPVLVEGRGGMVSQFECTVILVEGECIVTTPQEWIKT
;
A
#
# COMPACT_ATOMS: atom_id res chain seq x y z
N MET A 1 -9.54 10.23 -18.56
CA MET A 1 -8.83 8.96 -18.33
C MET A 1 -9.18 8.51 -16.92
N ASN A 2 -9.82 7.35 -16.76
CA ASN A 2 -10.26 6.86 -15.45
C ASN A 2 -9.05 6.62 -14.54
N SER A 3 -8.84 7.51 -13.58
CA SER A 3 -7.80 7.45 -12.56
C SER A 3 -8.14 6.52 -11.39
N GLU A 4 -9.09 5.60 -11.57
CA GLU A 4 -9.68 4.82 -10.47
C GLU A 4 -8.97 3.49 -10.20
N THR A 5 -7.85 3.21 -10.86
CA THR A 5 -7.10 1.99 -10.60
C THR A 5 -6.41 2.09 -9.24
N THR A 6 -6.84 1.24 -8.30
CA THR A 6 -6.19 1.07 -6.99
C THR A 6 -5.61 -0.34 -6.91
N VAL A 7 -4.33 -0.43 -6.54
CA VAL A 7 -3.63 -1.72 -6.40
C VAL A 7 -2.83 -1.85 -5.10
N ILE A 8 -2.69 -0.75 -4.35
CA ILE A 8 -2.00 -0.71 -3.06
C ILE A 8 -3.00 -0.33 -1.98
N TYR A 9 -2.97 -1.06 -0.88
CA TYR A 9 -3.87 -0.89 0.27
C TYR A 9 -3.07 -0.86 1.56
N ARG A 10 -3.62 -0.28 2.62
CA ARG A 10 -3.02 -0.30 3.96
C ARG A 10 -4.08 -0.56 5.01
N TYR A 11 -3.74 -1.36 6.00
CA TYR A 11 -4.56 -1.55 7.19
C TYR A 11 -4.71 -0.22 7.96
N VAL A 12 -5.96 0.16 8.27
CA VAL A 12 -6.27 1.35 9.11
C VAL A 12 -7.03 0.99 10.39
N GLY A 13 -7.51 -0.25 10.50
CA GLY A 13 -8.14 -0.80 11.70
C GLY A 13 -9.60 -0.36 11.94
N GLY A 14 -10.18 -0.92 13.01
CA GLY A 14 -11.21 -0.23 13.78
C GLY A 14 -12.65 -0.18 13.27
N LYS A 15 -13.16 -1.14 12.48
CA LYS A 15 -14.60 -1.24 12.18
C LYS A 15 -15.15 -2.66 12.23
N LYS A 16 -16.43 -2.80 12.64
CA LYS A 16 -17.16 -4.09 12.67
C LYS A 16 -17.40 -4.57 11.24
N VAL A 17 -16.42 -5.26 10.66
CA VAL A 17 -16.61 -6.03 9.44
C VAL A 17 -17.56 -7.18 9.77
N LYS A 18 -18.75 -7.17 9.15
CA LYS A 18 -19.79 -8.19 9.40
C LYS A 18 -19.52 -9.49 8.64
N ASP A 19 -18.94 -9.36 7.45
CA ASP A 19 -18.61 -10.49 6.61
C ASP A 19 -17.44 -11.29 7.21
N LYS A 20 -17.65 -12.59 7.39
CA LYS A 20 -16.69 -13.47 8.05
C LYS A 20 -15.40 -13.62 7.25
N ALA A 21 -15.49 -13.82 5.93
CA ALA A 21 -14.33 -13.99 5.07
C ALA A 21 -13.52 -12.69 4.97
N ALA A 22 -14.19 -11.53 4.90
CA ALA A 22 -13.52 -10.23 4.92
C ALA A 22 -12.79 -10.00 6.26
N LYS A 23 -13.37 -10.42 7.38
CA LYS A 23 -12.72 -10.35 8.69
C LYS A 23 -11.47 -11.24 8.75
N GLU A 24 -11.56 -12.47 8.27
CA GLU A 24 -10.41 -13.40 8.18
C GLU A 24 -9.29 -12.83 7.30
N LEU A 25 -9.64 -12.25 6.14
CA LEU A 25 -8.68 -11.56 5.29
C LEU A 25 -8.01 -10.38 6.00
N LEU A 26 -8.78 -9.58 6.76
CA LEU A 26 -8.26 -8.43 7.49
C LEU A 26 -7.28 -8.85 8.60
N GLU A 27 -7.57 -9.95 9.30
CA GLU A 27 -6.68 -10.55 10.29
C GLU A 27 -5.38 -11.06 9.64
N GLU A 28 -5.48 -11.70 8.48
CA GLU A 28 -4.31 -12.16 7.72
C GLU A 28 -3.44 -10.99 7.23
N VAL A 29 -4.07 -9.91 6.75
CA VAL A 29 -3.38 -8.67 6.36
C VAL A 29 -2.64 -8.06 7.54
N TRP A 30 -3.28 -7.97 8.70
CA TRP A 30 -2.64 -7.47 9.93
C TRP A 30 -1.45 -8.35 10.32
N ARG A 31 -1.63 -9.67 10.31
CA ARG A 31 -0.60 -10.65 10.65
C ARG A 31 0.62 -10.59 9.71
N ARG A 32 0.41 -10.43 8.40
CA ARG A 32 1.50 -10.42 7.40
C ARG A 32 2.22 -9.09 7.28
N PHE A 33 1.47 -7.99 7.30
CA PHE A 33 2.00 -6.67 6.91
C PHE A 33 2.08 -5.67 8.08
N ASN A 34 1.43 -5.96 9.22
CA ASN A 34 1.56 -5.18 10.45
C ASN A 34 1.41 -3.65 10.25
N GLY A 35 0.40 -3.24 9.47
CA GLY A 35 0.14 -1.83 9.18
C GLY A 35 0.92 -1.24 7.99
N LEU A 36 1.87 -1.99 7.40
CA LEU A 36 2.54 -1.58 6.16
C LEU A 36 1.63 -1.75 4.94
N PRO A 37 1.86 -0.98 3.86
CA PRO A 37 1.13 -1.15 2.61
C PRO A 37 1.33 -2.54 1.99
N PHE A 38 0.29 -3.04 1.33
CA PHE A 38 0.29 -4.33 0.63
C PHE A 38 -0.52 -4.26 -0.67
N THR A 39 -0.46 -5.34 -1.45
CA THR A 39 -1.24 -5.51 -2.68
C THR A 39 -1.97 -6.86 -2.68
N GLU A 40 -3.10 -6.96 -3.39
CA GLU A 40 -3.84 -8.21 -3.60
C GLU A 40 -2.93 -9.32 -4.16
N ARG A 41 -1.97 -8.95 -5.01
CA ARG A 41 -1.02 -9.90 -5.62
C ARG A 41 -0.20 -10.68 -4.58
N TRP A 42 0.00 -10.15 -3.38
CA TRP A 42 0.77 -10.81 -2.32
C TRP A 42 -0.05 -11.80 -1.47
N LEU A 43 -1.35 -11.94 -1.76
CA LEU A 43 -2.28 -12.79 -1.02
C LEU A 43 -2.88 -13.90 -1.91
N VAL A 44 -2.40 -14.03 -3.14
CA VAL A 44 -2.91 -15.02 -4.12
C VAL A 44 -2.61 -16.47 -3.73
N ASP A 45 -1.70 -16.68 -2.77
CA ASP A 45 -1.43 -17.98 -2.15
C ASP A 45 -2.56 -18.45 -1.22
N LYS A 46 -3.40 -17.52 -0.74
CA LYS A 46 -4.54 -17.80 0.16
C LYS A 46 -5.88 -17.77 -0.55
N TYR A 47 -6.04 -16.88 -1.51
CA TYR A 47 -7.33 -16.63 -2.16
C TYR A 47 -7.14 -16.37 -3.66
N PRO A 48 -8.06 -16.85 -4.52
CA PRO A 48 -8.10 -16.42 -5.91
C PRO A 48 -8.24 -14.89 -6.03
N LEU A 49 -7.60 -14.31 -7.05
CA LEU A 49 -7.60 -12.84 -7.23
C LEU A 49 -9.01 -12.23 -7.36
N SER A 50 -9.94 -12.96 -7.96
CA SER A 50 -11.35 -12.55 -8.09
C SER A 50 -12.07 -12.46 -6.75
N GLU A 51 -11.73 -13.34 -5.80
CA GLU A 51 -12.26 -13.34 -4.45
C GLU A 51 -11.62 -12.23 -3.62
N LEU A 52 -10.29 -12.07 -3.69
CA LEU A 52 -9.57 -10.97 -3.03
C LEU A 52 -10.16 -9.61 -3.37
N ARG A 53 -10.42 -9.34 -4.65
CA ARG A 53 -11.00 -8.06 -5.08
C ARG A 53 -12.36 -7.78 -4.45
N LYS A 54 -13.21 -8.81 -4.29
CA LYS A 54 -14.51 -8.67 -3.61
C LYS A 54 -14.34 -8.38 -2.13
N LEU A 55 -13.48 -9.13 -1.44
CA LEU A 55 -13.24 -8.97 -0.01
C LEU A 55 -12.54 -7.64 0.31
N VAL A 56 -11.53 -7.25 -0.46
CA VAL A 56 -10.84 -5.97 -0.35
C VAL A 56 -11.81 -4.82 -0.57
N LYS A 57 -12.71 -4.90 -1.56
CA LYS A 57 -13.76 -3.90 -1.75
C LYS A 57 -14.64 -3.74 -0.52
N LEU A 58 -15.12 -4.85 0.07
CA LEU A 58 -15.90 -4.82 1.32
C LEU A 58 -15.13 -4.15 2.46
N LEU A 59 -13.83 -4.43 2.58
CA LEU A 59 -12.98 -3.85 3.62
C LEU A 59 -12.70 -2.36 3.39
N VAL A 60 -12.55 -1.91 2.14
CA VAL A 60 -12.40 -0.49 1.78
C VAL A 60 -13.70 0.26 2.03
N ASP A 61 -14.85 -0.28 1.59
CA ASP A 61 -16.17 0.31 1.84
C ASP A 61 -16.46 0.39 3.34
N ALA A 62 -16.04 -0.63 4.09
CA ALA A 62 -16.07 -0.66 5.55
C ALA A 62 -15.01 0.24 6.20
N ARG A 63 -14.16 0.96 5.46
CA ARG A 63 -13.00 1.76 5.93
C ARG A 63 -12.04 1.02 6.88
N ALA A 64 -11.94 -0.30 6.76
CA ALA A 64 -10.95 -1.11 7.45
C ALA A 64 -9.60 -1.13 6.69
N LEU A 65 -9.65 -0.87 5.39
CA LEU A 65 -8.50 -0.65 4.52
C LEU A 65 -8.55 0.76 3.90
N TYR A 66 -7.38 1.37 3.77
CA TYR A 66 -7.16 2.60 3.00
C TYR A 66 -6.57 2.24 1.63
N CYS A 67 -7.01 2.91 0.57
CA CYS A 67 -6.53 2.71 -0.79
C CYS A 67 -5.56 3.80 -1.22
N TYR A 68 -4.48 3.40 -1.90
CA TYR A 68 -3.57 4.32 -2.59
C TYR A 68 -3.83 4.21 -4.10
N PRO A 69 -4.54 5.18 -4.71
CA PRO A 69 -4.81 5.17 -6.14
C PRO A 69 -3.52 5.42 -6.93
N VAL A 70 -3.48 4.91 -8.17
CA VAL A 70 -2.39 5.22 -9.10
C VAL A 70 -2.39 6.72 -9.39
N LEU A 71 -1.26 7.37 -9.15
CA LEU A 71 -1.08 8.80 -9.43
C LEU A 71 -0.60 8.96 -10.88
N VAL A 72 -1.39 9.65 -11.70
CA VAL A 72 -1.10 9.93 -13.10
C VAL A 72 -0.92 11.44 -13.27
N GLU A 73 0.09 11.86 -14.04
CA GLU A 73 0.32 13.27 -14.36
C GLU A 73 -0.89 13.83 -15.14
N GLY A 74 -1.37 15.02 -14.74
CA GLY A 74 -2.67 15.56 -15.18
C GLY A 74 -2.75 15.91 -16.67
N ARG A 75 -1.61 16.14 -17.33
CA ARG A 75 -1.51 16.43 -18.77
C ARG A 75 -0.85 15.30 -19.55
N GLY A 76 -0.60 14.15 -18.93
CA GLY A 76 0.07 13.00 -19.56
C GLY A 76 1.55 13.22 -19.87
N GLY A 77 2.19 14.17 -19.20
CA GLY A 77 3.63 14.40 -19.28
C GLY A 77 4.43 13.21 -18.75
N MET A 78 5.68 13.11 -19.20
CA MET A 78 6.63 12.14 -18.64
C MET A 78 6.99 12.52 -17.20
N VAL A 79 7.11 11.50 -16.35
CA VAL A 79 7.49 11.66 -14.93
C VAL A 79 8.80 10.89 -14.68
N SER A 80 9.72 11.52 -13.95
CA SER A 80 10.92 10.90 -13.39
C SER A 80 10.94 11.09 -11.86
N GLN A 81 11.60 10.17 -11.14
CA GLN A 81 11.67 10.19 -9.68
C GLN A 81 13.06 9.74 -9.21
N PHE A 82 13.55 10.36 -8.13
CA PHE A 82 14.67 9.88 -7.31
C PHE A 82 14.21 9.86 -5.85
N GLU A 83 14.62 8.86 -5.07
CA GLU A 83 14.25 8.72 -3.66
C GLU A 83 15.48 8.30 -2.83
N CYS A 84 15.62 8.88 -1.65
CA CYS A 84 16.61 8.47 -0.66
C CYS A 84 16.02 8.58 0.75
N THR A 85 16.52 7.75 1.67
CA THR A 85 16.15 7.73 3.08
C THR A 85 17.32 8.24 3.90
N VAL A 86 17.05 9.17 4.81
CA VAL A 86 18.07 9.77 5.67
C VAL A 86 17.70 9.65 7.15
N ILE A 87 18.71 9.55 8.00
CA ILE A 87 18.58 9.63 9.46
C ILE A 87 19.29 10.91 9.91
N LEU A 88 18.56 11.78 10.59
CA LEU A 88 19.10 13.01 11.18
C LEU A 88 19.56 12.72 12.61
N VAL A 89 20.82 13.02 12.90
CA VAL A 89 21.41 12.97 14.23
C VAL A 89 22.08 14.33 14.52
N GLU A 90 22.46 14.57 15.77
CA GLU A 90 23.05 15.85 16.15
C GLU A 90 24.35 16.11 15.34
N GLY A 91 24.33 17.16 14.51
CA GLY A 91 25.47 17.57 13.69
C GLY A 91 25.72 16.77 12.41
N GLU A 92 24.92 15.73 12.11
CA GLU A 92 25.16 14.86 10.95
C GLU A 92 23.84 14.39 10.28
N CYS A 93 23.91 14.18 8.97
CA CYS A 93 22.87 13.55 8.17
C CYS A 93 23.41 12.25 7.57
N ILE A 94 22.86 11.12 8.00
CA ILE A 94 23.27 9.79 7.53
C ILE A 94 22.33 9.36 6.41
N VAL A 95 22.88 9.15 5.21
CA VAL A 95 22.13 8.59 4.07
C VAL A 95 22.13 7.06 4.16
N THR A 96 20.97 6.44 4.37
CA THR A 96 20.86 4.98 4.56
C THR A 96 20.64 4.22 3.26
N THR A 97 20.16 4.90 2.22
CA THR A 97 20.04 4.35 0.86
C THR A 97 20.93 5.14 -0.12
N PRO A 98 22.27 5.10 0.05
CA PRO A 98 23.18 5.86 -0.79
C PRO A 98 23.06 5.40 -2.24
N GLN A 99 23.00 6.38 -3.14
CA GLN A 99 23.00 6.18 -4.58
C GLN A 99 24.33 6.66 -5.16
N GLU A 100 24.73 6.14 -6.32
CA GLU A 100 26.03 6.47 -6.92
C GLU A 100 26.21 7.97 -7.22
N TRP A 101 25.12 8.71 -7.40
CA TRP A 101 25.13 10.16 -7.65
C TRP A 101 25.36 11.04 -6.40
N ILE A 102 25.43 10.46 -5.19
CA ILE A 102 25.68 11.21 -3.94
C ILE A 102 27.19 11.44 -3.70
N LYS A 103 28.07 10.82 -4.50
CA LYS A 103 29.52 11.04 -4.42
C LYS A 103 29.93 12.30 -5.20
N THR A 104 29.66 13.49 -4.66
CA THR A 104 30.28 14.75 -5.11
C THR A 104 30.71 15.56 -3.91
#